data_AF-A0A318UFD3-F1
#
_entry.id   AF-A0A318UFD3-F1
#
_cell.length_a   1.000
_cell.length_b   1.000
_cell.length_c   1.000
_cell.angle_alpha   90.00
_cell.angle_beta   90.00
_cell.angle_gamma   90.00
#
_symmetry.space_group_name_H-M   'P 1'
#
loop_
_entity.id
_entity.type
_entity.pdbx_description
1 polymer ?
#
loop_
_entity_poly.entity_id
_entity_poly.type
_entity_poly.pdbx_seq_one_letter_code
_entity_poly.pdbx_strand_id
1 'polypeptide(L)'
;MHKNLKNSLNHFGWLLYVSGSTSIPFLKDPAPDIERAYKTFTDQMFADILNDPQKARKNWFPLKRELINLLDQATEVICAFKDDDPRRCNAAVSIYNKLCMIIDFLDDFQEQPA
;
A
#
# COMPACT_ATOMS: atom_id res chain seq x y z
N MET A 1 3.41 -16.79 -0.37
CA MET A 1 3.66 -15.40 -0.82
C MET A 1 5.09 -15.30 -1.31
N HIS A 2 5.30 -15.14 -2.62
CA HIS A 2 6.63 -14.92 -3.17
C HIS A 2 7.26 -13.71 -2.48
N LYS A 3 8.53 -13.81 -2.11
CA LYS A 3 9.33 -12.80 -1.39
C LYS A 3 9.11 -11.36 -1.90
N ASN A 4 8.76 -11.22 -3.19
CA ASN A 4 8.52 -9.97 -3.89
C ASN A 4 7.27 -9.20 -3.43
N LEU A 5 6.10 -9.83 -3.28
CA LEU A 5 4.87 -9.13 -2.82
C LEU A 5 5.04 -8.58 -1.40
N LYS A 6 5.64 -9.37 -0.52
CA LYS A 6 5.95 -8.95 0.85
C LYS A 6 6.94 -7.78 0.86
N ASN A 7 7.93 -7.79 -0.03
CA ASN A 7 8.88 -6.67 -0.15
C ASN A 7 8.18 -5.39 -0.63
N SER A 8 7.28 -5.49 -1.61
CA SER A 8 6.52 -4.33 -2.11
C SER A 8 5.59 -3.75 -1.05
N LEU A 9 4.96 -4.61 -0.25
CA LEU A 9 4.17 -4.19 0.92
C LEU A 9 5.03 -3.49 1.98
N ASN A 10 6.19 -4.06 2.32
CA ASN A 10 7.14 -3.44 3.24
C ASN A 10 7.64 -2.09 2.72
N HIS A 11 7.75 -1.93 1.40
CA HIS A 11 8.14 -0.66 0.80
C HIS A 11 7.09 0.43 1.02
N PHE A 12 5.79 0.11 0.90
CA PHE A 12 4.72 1.02 1.31
C PHE A 12 4.81 1.39 2.80
N GLY A 13 5.04 0.40 3.68
CA GLY A 13 5.24 0.65 5.10
C GLY A 13 6.43 1.57 5.39
N TRP A 14 7.52 1.42 4.64
CA TRP A 14 8.69 2.30 4.76
C TRP A 14 8.40 3.73 4.29
N LEU A 15 7.74 3.91 3.13
CA LEU A 15 7.34 5.23 2.63
C LEU A 15 6.42 5.95 3.62
N LEU A 16 5.50 5.21 4.22
CA LEU A 16 4.60 5.73 5.24
C LEU A 16 5.34 6.11 6.53
N TYR A 17 6.22 5.24 7.00
CA TYR A 17 7.08 5.52 8.16
C TYR A 17 7.89 6.81 7.98
N VAL A 18 8.51 7.00 6.82
CA VAL A 18 9.26 8.23 6.51
C VAL A 18 8.33 9.45 6.49
N SER A 19 7.12 9.31 5.94
CA SER A 19 6.11 10.38 5.90
C SER A 19 5.66 10.81 7.30
N GLY A 20 5.54 9.87 8.24
CA GLY A 20 5.20 10.14 9.64
C GLY A 20 6.36 10.57 10.53
N SER A 21 7.61 10.40 10.10
CA SER A 21 8.79 10.65 10.94
C SER A 21 9.31 12.08 10.84
N THR A 22 9.27 12.82 11.95
CA THR A 22 9.78 14.21 12.05
C THR A 22 11.31 14.31 11.97
N SER A 23 12.04 13.23 12.25
CA SER A 23 13.51 13.20 12.29
C SER A 23 14.15 12.88 10.95
N ILE A 24 13.38 12.41 9.97
CA ILE A 24 13.89 12.07 8.64
C ILE A 24 13.69 13.28 7.72
N PRO A 25 14.76 13.92 7.23
CA PRO A 25 14.65 14.96 6.24
C PRO A 25 13.97 14.37 5.00
N PHE A 26 12.85 14.97 4.63
CA PHE A 26 11.84 14.45 3.70
C PHE A 26 12.42 14.04 2.33
N LEU A 27 11.78 13.07 1.67
CA LEU A 27 11.93 12.84 0.22
C LEU A 27 11.48 14.12 -0.50
N LYS A 28 12.39 14.79 -1.22
CA LYS A 28 12.14 16.11 -1.85
C LYS A 28 10.81 16.20 -2.61
N ASP A 29 10.40 15.08 -3.20
CA ASP A 29 9.05 14.79 -3.68
C ASP A 29 8.81 13.27 -3.57
N PRO A 30 7.89 12.78 -2.71
CA PRO A 30 7.64 11.34 -2.53
C PRO A 30 6.69 10.75 -3.57
N ALA A 31 6.00 11.58 -4.37
CA ALA A 31 5.00 11.08 -5.31
C ALA A 31 5.57 10.07 -6.35
N PRO A 32 6.75 10.31 -6.97
CA PRO A 32 7.32 9.35 -7.91
C PRO A 32 7.63 7.98 -7.29
N ASP A 33 8.09 7.95 -6.04
CA ASP A 33 8.42 6.69 -5.36
C ASP A 33 7.14 5.94 -4.91
N ILE A 34 6.10 6.67 -4.48
CA ILE A 34 4.78 6.08 -4.18
C ILE A 34 4.18 5.47 -5.45
N GLU A 35 4.21 6.18 -6.58
CA GLU A 35 3.70 5.66 -7.86
C GLU A 35 4.49 4.43 -8.34
N ARG A 36 5.82 4.45 -8.18
CA ARG A 36 6.65 3.28 -8.51
C ARG A 36 6.32 2.08 -7.61
N ALA A 37 6.15 2.31 -6.31
CA ALA A 37 5.78 1.26 -5.36
C ALA A 37 4.42 0.67 -5.70
N TYR A 38 3.43 1.52 -6.00
CA TYR A 38 2.11 1.12 -6.43
C TYR A 38 2.12 0.27 -7.70
N LYS A 39 2.81 0.74 -8.74
CA LYS A 39 2.95 -0.03 -9.98
C LYS A 39 3.62 -1.38 -9.73
N THR A 40 4.69 -1.40 -8.96
CA THR A 40 5.42 -2.64 -8.65
C THR A 40 4.54 -3.64 -7.90
N PHE A 41 3.77 -3.16 -6.91
CA PHE A 41 2.87 -3.99 -6.13
C PHE A 41 1.75 -4.57 -6.99
N THR A 42 1.09 -3.73 -7.79
CA THR A 42 -0.02 -4.15 -8.66
C THR A 42 0.45 -5.12 -9.75
N ASP A 43 1.57 -4.84 -10.42
CA ASP A 43 2.16 -5.75 -11.42
C ASP A 43 2.42 -7.15 -10.82
N GLN A 44 3.00 -7.21 -9.62
CA GLN A 44 3.27 -8.48 -8.93
C GLN A 44 1.99 -9.20 -8.53
N MET A 45 0.99 -8.46 -8.04
CA MET A 45 -0.31 -9.01 -7.66
C MET A 45 -1.02 -9.60 -8.88
N PHE A 46 -1.09 -8.87 -9.99
CA PHE A 46 -1.69 -9.36 -11.24
C PHE A 46 -0.92 -10.55 -11.82
N ALA A 47 0.41 -10.55 -11.76
CA ALA A 47 1.20 -11.71 -12.16
C ALA A 47 0.87 -12.96 -11.33
N ASP A 48 0.74 -12.83 -10.00
CA ASP A 48 0.34 -13.94 -9.13
C ASP A 48 -1.08 -14.44 -9.44
N ILE A 49 -2.02 -13.53 -9.74
CA ILE A 49 -3.39 -13.88 -10.16
C ILE A 49 -3.40 -14.64 -11.47
N LEU A 50 -2.72 -14.13 -12.50
CA LEU A 50 -2.72 -14.72 -13.84
C LEU A 50 -2.04 -16.09 -13.87
N ASN A 51 -1.00 -16.28 -13.04
CA ASN A 51 -0.27 -17.54 -12.98
C ASN A 51 -1.01 -18.63 -12.21
N ASP A 52 -1.64 -18.30 -11.07
CA ASP A 52 -2.35 -19.27 -10.23
C ASP A 52 -3.49 -18.60 -9.43
N PRO A 53 -4.68 -18.42 -10.05
CA PRO A 53 -5.82 -17.72 -9.43
C PRO A 53 -6.29 -18.37 -8.12
N GLN A 54 -6.25 -19.70 -8.02
CA GLN A 54 -6.72 -20.42 -6.84
C GLN A 54 -5.77 -20.23 -5.64
N LYS A 55 -4.47 -20.31 -5.88
CA LYS A 55 -3.45 -20.02 -4.85
C LYS A 55 -3.46 -18.54 -4.49
N ALA A 56 -3.68 -17.66 -5.45
CA ALA A 56 -3.92 -16.25 -5.21
C ALA A 56 -5.04 -16.12 -4.16
N ARG A 57 -6.27 -16.57 -4.43
CA ARG A 57 -7.40 -16.47 -3.48
C ARG A 57 -7.09 -16.96 -2.05
N LYS A 58 -6.28 -18.01 -1.88
CA LYS A 58 -5.85 -18.50 -0.54
C LYS A 58 -4.92 -17.53 0.21
N ASN A 59 -4.07 -16.79 -0.51
CA ASN A 59 -3.12 -15.84 0.08
C ASN A 59 -3.72 -14.44 0.31
N TRP A 60 -4.98 -14.20 -0.09
CA TRP A 60 -5.62 -12.89 -0.02
C TRP A 60 -5.89 -12.45 1.41
N PHE A 61 -6.46 -13.32 2.24
CA PHE A 61 -6.88 -12.92 3.58
C PHE A 61 -5.72 -12.40 4.44
N PRO A 62 -4.54 -13.06 4.48
CA PRO A 62 -3.36 -12.50 5.12
C PRO A 62 -2.91 -11.17 4.49
N LEU A 63 -2.91 -11.04 3.16
CA LEU A 63 -2.47 -9.83 2.47
C LEU A 63 -3.39 -8.64 2.79
N LYS A 64 -4.71 -8.84 2.72
CA LYS A 64 -5.73 -7.82 3.02
C LYS A 64 -5.56 -7.29 4.44
N ARG A 65 -5.32 -8.17 5.42
CA ARG A 65 -5.07 -7.75 6.81
C ARG A 65 -3.87 -6.82 6.92
N GLU A 66 -2.76 -7.13 6.25
CA GLU A 66 -1.59 -6.26 6.30
C GLU A 66 -1.81 -4.91 5.59
N LEU A 67 -2.57 -4.91 4.49
CA LEU A 67 -2.97 -3.67 3.79
C LEU A 67 -3.86 -2.79 4.67
N ILE A 68 -4.79 -3.38 5.43
CA ILE A 68 -5.63 -2.66 6.40
C ILE A 68 -4.76 -2.04 7.50
N ASN A 69 -3.79 -2.79 8.04
CA ASN A 69 -2.87 -2.23 9.03
C ASN A 69 -2.09 -1.02 8.49
N LEU A 70 -1.69 -1.04 7.21
CA LEU A 70 -1.05 0.11 6.57
C LEU A 70 -2.01 1.28 6.35
N LEU A 71 -3.30 1.02 6.07
CA LEU A 71 -4.32 2.07 5.98
C LEU A 71 -4.54 2.78 7.32
N ASP A 72 -4.58 2.02 8.41
CA ASP A 72 -4.73 2.58 9.76
C ASP A 72 -3.52 3.47 10.10
N GLN A 73 -2.31 2.99 9.84
CA GLN A 73 -1.09 3.80 10.00
C GLN A 73 -1.11 5.05 9.12
N ALA A 74 -1.61 4.97 7.88
CA ALA A 74 -1.71 6.13 7.00
C ALA A 74 -2.69 7.17 7.56
N THR A 75 -3.81 6.70 8.11
CA THR A 75 -4.80 7.55 8.78
C THR A 75 -4.22 8.27 9.99
N GLU A 76 -3.40 7.59 10.80
CA GLU A 76 -2.70 8.21 11.93
C GLU A 76 -1.77 9.34 11.47
N VAL A 77 -0.97 9.11 10.42
CA VAL A 77 -0.08 10.14 9.87
C VAL A 77 -0.88 11.32 9.29
N ILE A 78 -1.97 11.06 8.57
CA ILE A 78 -2.86 12.12 8.06
C ILE A 78 -3.39 12.97 9.22
N CYS A 79 -3.92 12.33 10.26
CA CYS A 79 -4.47 13.04 11.42
C CYS A 79 -3.41 13.90 12.13
N ALA A 80 -2.18 13.39 12.23
CA ALA A 80 -1.08 14.08 12.90
C ALA A 80 -0.54 15.28 12.12
N PHE A 81 -0.54 15.24 10.78
CA PHE A 81 0.15 16.25 9.96
C PHE A 81 -0.77 17.10 9.07
N LYS A 82 -2.09 16.88 9.06
CA LYS A 82 -3.04 17.58 8.18
C LYS A 82 -2.97 19.11 8.23
N ASP A 83 -2.74 19.66 9.42
CA ASP A 83 -2.72 21.11 9.66
C ASP A 83 -1.28 21.65 9.77
N ASP A 84 -0.31 20.78 10.11
CA ASP A 84 1.07 21.18 10.46
C ASP A 84 2.07 21.00 9.31
N ASP A 85 1.94 19.94 8.51
CA ASP A 85 2.82 19.69 7.36
C ASP A 85 2.01 19.09 6.18
N PRO A 86 1.47 19.96 5.30
CA PRO A 86 0.67 19.52 4.16
C PRO A 86 1.38 18.54 3.24
N ARG A 87 2.72 18.56 3.16
CA ARG A 87 3.47 17.63 2.28
C ARG A 87 3.48 16.23 2.84
N ARG A 88 3.71 16.09 4.15
CA ARG A 88 3.63 14.81 4.86
C ARG A 88 2.21 14.25 4.82
N CYS A 89 1.23 15.11 5.07
CA CYS A 89 -0.18 14.75 4.94
C CYS A 89 -0.49 14.24 3.52
N ASN A 90 -0.13 14.99 2.48
CA ASN A 90 -0.40 14.60 1.09
C ASN A 90 0.28 13.28 0.70
N ALA A 91 1.49 13.02 1.18
CA ALA A 91 2.16 11.73 0.96
C ALA A 91 1.38 10.57 1.62
N ALA A 92 0.95 10.74 2.86
CA ALA A 92 0.15 9.75 3.57
C ALA A 92 -1.23 9.55 2.93
N VAL A 93 -1.89 10.62 2.48
CA VAL A 93 -3.15 10.55 1.69
C VAL A 93 -2.95 9.78 0.40
N SER A 94 -1.85 10.01 -0.31
CA SER A 94 -1.56 9.27 -1.55
C SER A 94 -1.39 7.77 -1.27
N ILE A 95 -0.61 7.40 -0.26
CA ILE A 95 -0.45 6.00 0.15
C ILE A 95 -1.81 5.40 0.55
N TYR A 96 -2.60 6.11 1.37
CA TYR A 96 -3.93 5.68 1.79
C TYR A 96 -4.83 5.36 0.60
N ASN A 97 -4.98 6.29 -0.35
CA ASN A 97 -5.85 6.10 -1.51
C ASN A 97 -5.41 4.90 -2.36
N LYS A 98 -4.10 4.71 -2.55
CA LYS A 98 -3.57 3.57 -3.32
C LYS A 98 -3.83 2.24 -2.64
N LEU A 99 -3.73 2.19 -1.31
CA LEU A 99 -4.07 1.00 -0.52
C LEU A 99 -5.57 0.68 -0.60
N CYS A 100 -6.45 1.68 -0.52
CA CYS A 100 -7.90 1.49 -0.72
C CYS A 100 -8.18 0.85 -2.08
N MET A 101 -7.63 1.39 -3.17
CA MET A 101 -7.83 0.83 -4.52
C MET A 101 -7.35 -0.63 -4.63
N ILE A 102 -6.25 -0.99 -3.96
CA ILE A 102 -5.77 -2.37 -3.94
C ILE A 102 -6.77 -3.26 -3.19
N ILE A 103 -7.26 -2.83 -2.03
CA ILE A 103 -8.20 -3.60 -1.23
C ILE A 103 -9.52 -3.80 -1.98
N ASP A 104 -10.08 -2.74 -2.58
CA ASP A 104 -11.31 -2.81 -3.37
C ASP A 104 -11.16 -3.85 -4.50
N PHE A 105 -10.04 -3.79 -5.23
CA PHE A 105 -9.74 -4.78 -6.26
C PHE A 105 -9.65 -6.22 -5.71
N LEU A 106 -9.02 -6.40 -4.55
CA LEU A 106 -8.88 -7.72 -3.93
C LEU A 106 -10.25 -8.29 -3.51
N ASP A 107 -11.17 -7.43 -3.09
CA ASP A 107 -12.53 -7.79 -2.71
C ASP A 107 -13.36 -8.18 -3.94
N ASP A 108 -13.33 -7.37 -5.00
CA ASP A 108 -13.97 -7.69 -6.28
C ASP A 108 -13.47 -9.05 -6.84
N PHE A 109 -12.18 -9.32 -6.73
CA PHE A 109 -11.60 -10.59 -7.19
C PHE A 109 -12.05 -11.81 -6.34
N GLN A 110 -12.30 -11.62 -5.05
CA GLN A 110 -12.81 -12.69 -4.18
C GLN A 110 -14.26 -13.05 -4.50
N GLU A 111 -15.08 -12.06 -4.85
CA GLU A 111 -16.51 -12.23 -5.12
C GLU A 111 -16.80 -12.89 -6.48
N GLN A 112 -15.83 -12.90 -7.40
CA GLN A 112 -16.01 -13.55 -8.70
C GLN A 112 -16.10 -15.08 -8.58
N PRO A 113 -17.08 -15.74 -9.23
CA PRO A 113 -17.13 -17.19 -9.30
C PRO A 113 -15.86 -17.74 -9.97
N ALA A 114 -15.38 -18.89 -9.48
CA ALA A 114 -14.13 -19.53 -9.91
C ALA A 114 -14.27 -20.23 -11.28
#